data_AF-A0A4P7SSY9-F1
#
_entry.id   AF-A0A4P7SSY9-F1
#
_cell.length_a   1.000
_cell.length_b   1.000
_cell.length_c   1.000
_cell.angle_alpha   90.00
_cell.angle_beta   90.00
_cell.angle_gamma   90.00
#
_symmetry.space_group_name_H-M   'P 1'
#
loop_
_entity.id
_entity.type
_entity.pdbx_description
1 polymer ?
#
loop_
_entity_poly.entity_id
_entity_poly.type
_entity_poly.pdbx_seq_one_letter_code
_entity_poly.pdbx_strand_id
1 'polypeptide(L)'
;MMAAEGVDEPEDVFVEDTVVRLLNRIGMPLPAWLQSEQSSPQVEVREQEIEKEWAAVTAAVAQDLETMTSRDYLLITYDIGRQHYSAYGQLTLDDGTFQCEVVSDRFLPADAWPIDDAYFLNTGWSAPDRGNPNWSRYQKGSAEAAATVLNALRTGRRCNNPRLLSWSSGVF
;
A
#
# COMPACT_ATOMS: atom_id res chain seq x y z
N MET A 1 35.69 2.09 37.69
CA MET A 1 34.35 2.65 37.94
C MET A 1 34.44 4.15 37.74
N MET A 2 33.95 4.64 36.61
CA MET A 2 33.39 5.98 36.36
C MET A 2 32.93 5.93 34.88
N ALA A 3 31.62 5.91 34.66
CA ALA A 3 31.01 5.99 33.34
C ALA A 3 30.93 7.48 32.95
N ALA A 4 31.35 7.81 31.72
CA ALA A 4 31.08 9.11 31.13
C ALA A 4 29.76 9.00 30.34
N GLU A 5 28.88 9.95 30.60
CA GLU A 5 27.52 10.08 30.08
C GLU A 5 27.51 10.07 28.54
N GLY A 6 26.60 9.27 27.97
CA GLY A 6 26.29 9.30 26.55
C GLY A 6 25.59 10.61 26.20
N VAL A 7 26.20 11.38 25.31
CA VAL A 7 25.56 12.52 24.66
C VAL A 7 24.54 11.95 23.68
N ASP A 8 23.24 12.14 23.93
CA ASP A 8 22.20 11.89 22.95
C ASP A 8 22.40 12.88 21.78
N GLU A 9 22.65 12.35 20.59
CA GLU A 9 22.61 13.12 19.35
C GLU A 9 21.18 13.65 19.16
N PRO A 10 20.97 14.96 18.95
CA PRO A 10 19.62 15.47 18.73
C PRO A 10 19.06 14.87 17.44
N GLU A 11 17.83 14.35 17.52
CA GLU A 11 17.03 13.95 16.36
C GLU A 11 17.13 15.03 15.29
N ASP A 12 17.45 14.63 14.06
CA ASP A 12 17.42 15.47 12.86
C ASP A 12 16.00 16.03 12.68
N VAL A 13 15.74 17.17 13.35
CA VAL A 13 14.60 18.02 13.05
C VAL A 13 14.74 18.35 11.57
N PHE A 14 13.82 17.86 10.73
CA PHE A 14 13.75 18.12 9.29
C PHE A 14 14.00 19.61 8.98
N VAL A 15 15.28 19.96 8.80
CA VAL A 15 15.78 21.34 8.73
C VAL A 15 15.24 21.98 7.45
N GLU A 16 15.12 21.17 6.40
CA GLU A 16 14.73 21.58 5.06
C GLU A 16 13.32 22.14 5.02
N ASP A 17 12.34 21.47 5.63
CA ASP A 17 10.93 21.87 5.53
C ASP A 17 10.67 23.19 6.30
N THR A 18 11.38 23.39 7.41
CA THR A 18 11.33 24.64 8.20
C THR A 18 12.02 25.79 7.44
N VAL A 19 13.15 25.52 6.80
CA VAL A 19 13.91 26.51 6.02
C VAL A 19 13.13 26.94 4.77
N VAL A 20 12.52 25.99 4.04
CA VAL A 20 11.67 26.29 2.87
C VAL A 20 10.50 27.19 3.25
N ARG A 21 9.79 26.87 4.34
CA ARG A 21 8.67 27.70 4.83
C ARG A 21 9.12 29.09 5.26
N LEU A 22 10.28 29.20 5.91
CA LEU A 22 10.84 30.48 6.34
C LEU A 22 11.22 31.35 5.14
N LEU A 23 11.94 30.79 4.15
CA LEU A 23 12.40 31.50 2.95
C LEU A 23 11.23 32.03 2.11
N ASN A 24 10.19 31.21 1.93
CA ASN A 24 8.95 31.63 1.27
C ASN A 24 8.26 32.77 2.03
N ARG A 25 8.24 32.72 3.36
CA ARG A 25 7.60 33.75 4.20
C ARG A 25 8.31 35.10 4.13
N ILE A 26 9.63 35.12 3.96
CA ILE A 26 10.44 36.34 3.86
C ILE A 26 10.69 36.78 2.41
N GLY A 27 10.09 36.11 1.43
CA GLY A 27 10.18 36.47 0.01
C GLY A 27 11.59 36.31 -0.57
N MET A 28 12.43 35.46 0.02
CA MET A 28 13.75 35.17 -0.53
C MET A 28 13.68 33.95 -1.47
N PRO A 29 14.42 33.97 -2.59
CA PRO A 29 14.50 32.81 -3.47
C PRO A 29 15.15 31.64 -2.73
N LEU A 30 14.66 30.43 -2.98
CA LEU A 30 15.29 29.21 -2.47
C LEU A 30 16.74 29.12 -2.99
N PRO A 31 17.74 28.78 -2.15
CA PRO A 31 19.09 28.51 -2.60
C PRO A 31 19.12 27.38 -3.63
N ALA A 32 20.06 27.42 -4.58
CA ALA A 32 20.15 26.43 -5.67
C ALA A 32 20.29 24.97 -5.18
N TRP A 33 20.89 24.75 -4.02
CA TRP A 33 21.04 23.43 -3.39
C TRP A 33 19.75 22.92 -2.70
N LEU A 34 18.77 23.81 -2.47
CA LEU A 34 17.42 23.49 -2.00
C LEU A 34 16.42 23.37 -3.17
N GLN A 35 16.77 23.89 -4.35
CA GLN A 35 16.00 23.74 -5.58
C GLN A 35 16.19 22.35 -6.21
N SER A 36 17.34 21.71 -5.97
CA SER A 36 17.75 20.44 -6.60
C SER A 36 16.95 19.21 -6.17
N GLU A 37 16.12 19.31 -5.13
CA GLU A 37 15.22 18.22 -4.71
C GLU A 37 13.82 18.32 -5.34
N GLN A 38 13.54 19.39 -6.09
CA GLN A 38 12.34 19.44 -6.92
C GLN A 38 12.64 18.72 -8.24
N SER A 39 12.35 17.42 -8.27
CA SER A 39 12.36 16.56 -9.45
C SER A 39 13.71 16.42 -10.16
N SER A 40 14.59 15.57 -9.61
CA SER A 40 15.63 14.97 -10.44
C SER A 40 14.97 14.06 -11.50
N PRO A 41 15.35 14.15 -12.80
CA PRO A 41 14.76 13.33 -13.87
C PRO A 41 14.82 11.82 -13.60
N GLN A 42 15.79 11.37 -12.80
CA GLN A 42 15.96 9.97 -12.40
C GLN A 42 14.88 9.49 -11.41
N VAL A 43 14.38 10.38 -10.54
CA VAL A 43 13.29 10.06 -9.60
C VAL A 43 11.98 9.92 -10.37
N GLU A 44 11.69 10.87 -11.27
CA GLU A 44 10.48 10.83 -12.10
C GLU A 44 10.44 9.59 -13.02
N VAL A 45 11.57 9.21 -13.64
CA VAL A 45 11.65 7.99 -14.45
C VAL A 45 11.36 6.76 -13.59
N ARG A 46 11.93 6.67 -12.39
CA ARG A 46 11.72 5.54 -11.48
C ARG A 46 10.27 5.44 -11.00
N GLU A 47 9.63 6.56 -10.67
CA GLU A 47 8.22 6.60 -10.29
C GLU A 47 7.33 6.15 -11.46
N GLN A 48 7.60 6.63 -12.68
CA GLN A 48 6.86 6.18 -13.88
C GLN A 48 7.04 4.68 -14.15
N GLU A 49 8.23 4.12 -13.91
CA GLU A 49 8.46 2.68 -14.03
C GLU A 49 7.64 1.89 -12.99
N ILE A 50 7.61 2.35 -11.74
CA ILE A 50 6.81 1.73 -10.67
C ILE A 50 5.31 1.80 -11.01
N GLU A 51 4.81 2.91 -11.53
CA GLU A 51 3.42 3.02 -11.96
C GLU A 51 3.08 2.05 -13.10
N LYS A 52 3.98 1.88 -14.07
CA LYS A 52 3.81 0.89 -15.15
C LYS A 52 3.77 -0.53 -14.60
N GLU A 53 4.59 -0.84 -13.60
CA GLU A 53 4.58 -2.16 -12.95
C GLU A 53 3.27 -2.41 -12.19
N TRP A 54 2.78 -1.43 -11.43
CA TRP A 54 1.46 -1.52 -10.79
C TRP A 54 0.34 -1.74 -11.80
N ALA A 55 0.35 -1.00 -12.90
CA ALA A 55 -0.63 -1.16 -13.97
C ALA A 55 -0.56 -2.56 -14.62
N ALA A 56 0.65 -3.06 -14.87
CA ALA A 56 0.87 -4.39 -15.43
C ALA A 56 0.39 -5.51 -14.50
N VAL A 57 0.72 -5.44 -13.20
CA VAL A 57 0.24 -6.41 -12.20
C VAL A 57 -1.28 -6.36 -12.08
N THR A 58 -1.87 -5.15 -12.08
CA THR A 58 -3.34 -5.00 -12.03
C THR A 58 -4.03 -5.65 -13.22
N ALA A 59 -3.49 -5.44 -14.43
CA ALA A 59 -4.03 -6.07 -15.63
C ALA A 59 -3.88 -7.60 -15.61
N ALA A 60 -2.74 -8.11 -15.14
CA ALA A 60 -2.50 -9.55 -15.03
C ALA A 60 -3.46 -10.22 -14.04
N VAL A 61 -3.65 -9.64 -12.85
CA VAL A 61 -4.63 -10.14 -11.87
C VAL A 61 -6.04 -10.08 -12.47
N ALA A 62 -6.42 -8.98 -13.12
CA ALA A 62 -7.74 -8.86 -13.75
C ALA A 62 -7.99 -9.97 -14.79
N GLN A 63 -6.98 -10.31 -15.60
CA GLN A 63 -7.07 -11.40 -16.56
C GLN A 63 -7.34 -12.76 -15.88
N ASP A 64 -6.68 -13.05 -14.76
CA ASP A 64 -6.91 -14.30 -14.03
C ASP A 64 -8.34 -14.35 -13.44
N LEU A 65 -8.84 -13.21 -12.93
CA LEU A 65 -10.20 -13.09 -12.40
C LEU A 65 -11.29 -13.34 -13.45
N GLU A 66 -11.05 -13.08 -14.74
CA GLU A 66 -12.04 -13.32 -15.81
C GLU A 66 -12.42 -14.80 -15.95
N THR A 67 -11.53 -15.70 -15.53
CA THR A 67 -11.74 -17.15 -15.63
C THR A 67 -12.28 -17.79 -14.36
N MET A 68 -12.42 -17.00 -13.29
CA MET A 68 -12.92 -17.50 -12.01
C MET A 68 -14.39 -17.87 -12.07
N THR A 69 -14.72 -18.94 -11.34
CA THR A 69 -16.08 -19.36 -11.02
C THR A 69 -16.37 -19.13 -9.54
N SER A 70 -17.61 -19.35 -9.11
CA SER A 70 -17.98 -19.23 -7.70
C SER A 70 -17.37 -20.29 -6.76
N ARG A 71 -16.61 -21.25 -7.32
CA ARG A 71 -15.85 -22.23 -6.53
C ARG A 71 -14.41 -21.81 -6.31
N ASP A 72 -13.98 -20.75 -6.96
CA ASP A 72 -12.58 -20.33 -6.97
C ASP A 72 -12.35 -19.18 -5.99
N TYR A 73 -11.12 -19.08 -5.51
CA TYR A 73 -10.59 -17.89 -4.87
C TYR A 73 -9.24 -17.52 -5.48
N LEU A 74 -8.91 -16.23 -5.46
CA LEU A 74 -7.58 -15.72 -5.79
C LEU A 74 -7.01 -15.03 -4.55
N LEU A 75 -5.83 -15.46 -4.13
CA LEU A 75 -5.10 -14.88 -3.00
C LEU A 75 -3.90 -14.11 -3.53
N ILE A 76 -3.84 -12.82 -3.21
CA ILE A 76 -2.72 -11.93 -3.46
C ILE A 76 -1.96 -11.78 -2.14
N THR A 77 -0.66 -12.05 -2.16
CA THR A 77 0.23 -11.86 -1.01
C THR A 77 1.29 -10.83 -1.35
N TYR A 78 1.75 -10.10 -0.33
CA TYR A 78 2.84 -9.16 -0.40
C TYR A 78 3.88 -9.53 0.65
N ASP A 79 5.12 -9.75 0.21
CA ASP A 79 6.23 -10.07 1.10
C ASP A 79 6.64 -8.81 1.90
N ILE A 80 6.45 -8.87 3.22
CA ILE A 80 6.84 -7.82 4.17
C ILE A 80 8.15 -8.15 4.91
N GLY A 81 8.85 -9.21 4.51
CA GLY A 81 10.10 -9.65 5.13
C GLY A 81 9.92 -10.28 6.51
N ARG A 82 8.72 -10.78 6.85
CA ARG A 82 8.41 -11.41 8.15
C ARG A 82 7.88 -12.83 7.96
N GLN A 83 8.36 -13.78 8.77
CA GLN A 83 8.00 -15.20 8.62
C GLN A 83 6.55 -15.54 9.01
N HIS A 84 5.96 -14.81 9.95
CA HIS A 84 4.63 -15.13 10.49
C HIS A 84 3.52 -14.20 10.01
N TYR A 85 3.87 -13.25 9.14
CA TYR A 85 2.99 -12.18 8.74
C TYR A 85 3.15 -11.91 7.25
N SER A 86 2.04 -11.71 6.56
CA SER A 86 2.03 -11.24 5.19
C SER A 86 0.87 -10.26 5.01
N ALA A 87 1.11 -9.18 4.28
CA ALA A 87 0.00 -8.40 3.77
C ALA A 87 -0.67 -9.21 2.66
N TYR A 88 -2.00 -9.30 2.69
CA TYR A 88 -2.73 -10.06 1.68
C TYR A 88 -4.06 -9.41 1.31
N GLY A 89 -4.51 -9.72 0.10
CA GLY A 89 -5.87 -9.50 -0.35
C GLY A 89 -6.44 -10.80 -0.94
N GLN A 90 -7.74 -11.01 -0.81
CA GLN A 90 -8.41 -12.20 -1.32
C GLN A 90 -9.62 -11.78 -2.16
N LEU A 91 -9.85 -12.49 -3.25
CA LEU A 91 -11.00 -12.31 -4.11
C LEU A 91 -11.76 -13.61 -4.26
N THR A 92 -13.07 -13.55 -4.13
CA THR A 92 -13.99 -14.65 -4.40
C THR A 92 -15.12 -14.14 -5.29
N LEU A 93 -15.73 -15.02 -6.08
CA LEU A 93 -16.84 -14.65 -6.96
C LEU A 93 -18.15 -15.21 -6.42
N ASP A 94 -19.15 -14.35 -6.24
CA ASP A 94 -20.51 -14.75 -5.89
C ASP A 94 -21.52 -14.06 -6.82
N ASP A 95 -22.29 -14.88 -7.54
CA ASP A 95 -23.31 -14.44 -8.52
C ASP A 95 -22.84 -13.28 -9.44
N GLY A 96 -21.65 -13.41 -10.01
CA GLY A 96 -21.07 -12.41 -10.92
C GLY A 96 -20.55 -11.13 -10.24
N THR A 97 -20.52 -11.10 -8.90
CA THR A 97 -19.97 -10.01 -8.10
C THR A 97 -18.76 -10.51 -7.31
N PHE A 98 -17.64 -9.81 -7.37
CA PHE A 98 -16.46 -10.13 -6.58
C PHE A 98 -16.62 -9.63 -5.16
N GLN A 99 -16.45 -10.50 -4.17
CA GLN A 99 -16.15 -10.13 -2.81
C GLN A 99 -14.63 -9.95 -2.68
N CYS A 100 -14.22 -8.73 -2.39
CA CYS A 100 -12.83 -8.32 -2.23
C CYS A 100 -12.53 -8.17 -0.74
N GLU A 101 -11.41 -8.74 -0.29
CA GLU A 101 -10.94 -8.64 1.08
C GLU A 101 -9.49 -8.19 1.15
N VAL A 102 -9.14 -7.43 2.20
CA VAL A 102 -7.76 -7.07 2.54
C VAL A 102 -7.51 -7.28 4.04
N VAL A 103 -6.35 -7.82 4.37
CA VAL A 103 -5.98 -8.16 5.75
C VAL A 103 -6.15 -6.98 6.71
N SER A 104 -6.85 -7.25 7.82
CA SER A 104 -7.04 -6.28 8.89
C SER A 104 -5.90 -6.30 9.92
N ASP A 105 -5.96 -5.35 10.85
CA ASP A 105 -5.08 -5.29 12.02
C ASP A 105 -5.14 -6.55 12.90
N ARG A 106 -6.26 -7.29 12.85
CA ARG A 106 -6.46 -8.52 13.63
C ARG A 106 -5.48 -9.64 13.25
N PHE A 107 -5.09 -9.71 11.98
CA PHE A 107 -4.18 -10.74 11.46
C PHE A 107 -2.82 -10.18 11.07
N LEU A 108 -2.74 -8.88 10.78
CA LEU A 108 -1.50 -8.16 10.55
C LEU A 108 -1.48 -6.85 11.34
N PRO A 109 -0.99 -6.89 12.59
CA PRO A 109 -0.93 -5.75 13.49
C PRO A 109 -0.21 -4.53 12.90
N ALA A 110 -0.67 -3.32 13.22
CA ALA A 110 -0.19 -2.06 12.70
C ALA A 110 1.26 -1.74 13.11
N ASP A 111 1.72 -2.29 14.24
CA ASP A 111 3.11 -2.24 14.70
C ASP A 111 4.03 -3.19 13.91
N ALA A 112 3.46 -4.23 13.30
CA ALA A 112 4.18 -5.13 12.41
C ALA A 112 4.24 -4.61 10.97
N TRP A 113 3.13 -4.06 10.47
CA TRP A 113 3.04 -3.47 9.14
C TRP A 113 1.93 -2.41 9.07
N PRO A 114 2.16 -1.22 8.50
CA PRO A 114 1.19 -0.12 8.57
C PRO A 114 -0.20 -0.44 7.98
N ILE A 115 -1.20 0.26 8.51
CA ILE A 115 -2.58 0.29 8.01
C ILE A 115 -3.13 1.72 8.09
N ASP A 116 -3.90 2.10 7.07
CA ASP A 116 -4.59 3.39 6.98
C ASP A 116 -6.11 3.18 6.97
N ASP A 117 -6.70 3.06 8.15
CA ASP A 117 -8.13 2.84 8.32
C ASP A 117 -8.97 3.95 7.68
N ALA A 118 -8.45 5.20 7.69
CA ALA A 118 -9.14 6.33 7.08
C ALA A 118 -9.24 6.16 5.56
N TYR A 119 -8.19 5.66 4.90
CA TYR A 119 -8.25 5.30 3.47
C TYR A 119 -9.37 4.28 3.20
N PHE A 120 -9.43 3.19 3.98
CA PHE A 120 -10.44 2.15 3.77
C PHE A 120 -11.87 2.70 3.91
N LEU A 121 -12.14 3.40 5.01
CA LEU A 121 -13.45 4.01 5.27
C LEU A 121 -13.84 5.02 4.18
N ASN A 122 -12.91 5.90 3.78
CA ASN A 122 -13.17 6.94 2.77
C ASN A 122 -13.32 6.39 1.36
N THR A 123 -12.84 5.17 1.10
CA THR A 123 -12.96 4.51 -0.20
C THR A 123 -14.05 3.43 -0.24
N GLY A 124 -14.92 3.39 0.77
CA GLY A 124 -16.12 2.56 0.78
C GLY A 124 -15.87 1.09 1.13
N TRP A 125 -14.78 0.78 1.81
CA TRP A 125 -14.59 -0.53 2.44
C TRP A 125 -15.38 -0.62 3.74
N SER A 126 -15.93 -1.80 4.00
CA SER A 126 -16.53 -2.15 5.28
C SER A 126 -15.45 -2.56 6.27
N ALA A 127 -15.54 -2.03 7.49
CA ALA A 127 -14.63 -2.36 8.57
C ALA A 127 -14.75 -3.84 8.99
N PRO A 128 -13.66 -4.45 9.48
CA PRO A 128 -13.68 -5.81 10.01
C PRO A 128 -14.69 -5.97 11.15
N ASP A 129 -15.41 -7.09 11.15
CA ASP A 129 -16.35 -7.45 12.21
C ASP A 129 -16.27 -8.95 12.57
N ARG A 130 -17.32 -9.49 13.23
CA ARG A 130 -17.37 -10.90 13.62
C ARG A 130 -17.67 -11.84 12.45
N GLY A 131 -18.36 -11.36 11.42
CA GLY A 131 -18.72 -12.14 10.22
C GLY A 131 -17.64 -12.08 9.15
N ASN A 132 -17.00 -10.94 8.97
CA ASN A 132 -15.83 -10.78 8.10
C ASN A 132 -14.67 -10.13 8.86
N PRO A 133 -13.62 -10.88 9.24
CA PRO A 133 -12.53 -10.36 10.03
C PRO A 133 -11.51 -9.55 9.21
N ASN A 134 -11.71 -9.40 7.89
CA ASN A 134 -10.90 -8.57 6.99
C ASN A 134 -11.66 -7.28 6.61
N TRP A 135 -10.95 -6.29 6.07
CA TRP A 135 -11.60 -5.21 5.34
C TRP A 135 -12.27 -5.79 4.11
N SER A 136 -13.53 -5.45 3.85
CA SER A 136 -14.26 -6.03 2.72
C SER A 136 -14.95 -4.99 1.84
N ARG A 137 -15.11 -5.32 0.56
CA ARG A 137 -15.84 -4.52 -0.42
C ARG A 137 -16.33 -5.41 -1.56
N TYR A 138 -17.47 -5.08 -2.16
CA TYR A 138 -17.98 -5.76 -3.35
C TYR A 138 -17.66 -4.96 -4.61
N GLN A 139 -17.30 -5.66 -5.69
CA GLN A 139 -17.07 -5.06 -6.99
C GLN A 139 -17.65 -5.88 -8.13
N LYS A 140 -18.09 -5.19 -9.18
CA LYS A 140 -18.50 -5.80 -10.44
C LYS A 140 -17.40 -5.64 -11.47
N GLY A 141 -17.11 -6.71 -12.19
CA GLY A 141 -16.04 -6.72 -13.20
C GLY A 141 -14.69 -7.12 -12.60
N SER A 142 -13.94 -7.90 -13.38
CA SER A 142 -12.59 -8.38 -13.03
C SER A 142 -11.60 -7.23 -12.88
N ALA A 143 -11.62 -6.27 -13.81
CA ALA A 143 -10.73 -5.11 -13.80
C ALA A 143 -10.90 -4.24 -12.55
N GLU A 144 -12.15 -3.90 -12.20
CA GLU A 144 -12.48 -3.10 -11.03
C GLU A 144 -12.15 -3.84 -9.73
N ALA A 145 -12.39 -5.15 -9.67
CA ALA A 145 -12.06 -5.97 -8.51
C ALA A 145 -10.54 -6.04 -8.26
N ALA A 146 -9.76 -6.31 -9.30
CA ALA A 146 -8.29 -6.32 -9.23
C ALA A 146 -7.73 -4.97 -8.78
N ALA A 147 -8.17 -3.88 -9.43
CA ALA A 147 -7.74 -2.53 -9.08
C ALA A 147 -8.14 -2.16 -7.64
N THR A 148 -9.30 -2.60 -7.18
CA THR A 148 -9.80 -2.33 -5.82
C THR A 148 -8.89 -2.94 -4.77
N VAL A 149 -8.58 -4.23 -4.88
CA VAL A 149 -7.72 -4.93 -3.92
C VAL A 149 -6.29 -4.40 -3.98
N LEU A 150 -5.72 -4.22 -5.17
CA LEU A 150 -4.34 -3.76 -5.30
C LEU A 150 -4.15 -2.33 -4.82
N ASN A 151 -5.10 -1.42 -5.06
CA ASN A 151 -5.06 -0.07 -4.49
C ASN A 151 -5.18 -0.09 -2.96
N ALA A 152 -5.98 -1.00 -2.40
CA ALA A 152 -6.09 -1.14 -0.96
C ALA A 152 -4.85 -1.74 -0.31
N LEU A 153 -4.17 -2.68 -0.96
CA LEU A 153 -2.83 -3.13 -0.53
C LEU A 153 -1.82 -1.99 -0.61
N ARG A 154 -1.78 -1.29 -1.76
CA ARG A 154 -0.84 -0.22 -2.02
C ARG A 154 -1.00 0.95 -1.05
N THR A 155 -2.19 1.51 -0.96
CA THR A 155 -2.46 2.74 -0.19
C THR A 155 -2.87 2.42 1.23
N GLY A 156 -3.82 1.49 1.40
CA GLY A 156 -4.37 1.12 2.72
C GLY A 156 -3.39 0.33 3.58
N ARG A 157 -2.62 -0.59 2.99
CA ARG A 157 -1.56 -1.36 3.70
C ARG A 157 -0.14 -0.89 3.37
N ARG A 158 0.04 0.25 2.69
CA ARG A 158 1.36 0.83 2.38
C ARG A 158 2.31 -0.14 1.65
N CYS A 159 1.76 -1.06 0.85
CA CYS A 159 2.53 -1.99 0.03
C CYS A 159 3.05 -1.27 -1.21
N ASN A 160 4.22 -0.63 -1.15
CA ASN A 160 4.65 0.31 -2.19
C ASN A 160 5.41 -0.31 -3.38
N ASN A 161 5.94 -1.53 -3.24
CA ASN A 161 6.76 -2.18 -4.28
C ASN A 161 5.99 -3.33 -4.95
N PRO A 162 5.51 -3.18 -6.20
CA PRO A 162 4.71 -4.21 -6.85
C PRO A 162 5.47 -5.52 -7.09
N ARG A 163 6.81 -5.49 -7.07
CA ARG A 163 7.66 -6.69 -7.25
C ARG A 163 7.65 -7.64 -6.05
N LEU A 164 7.11 -7.22 -4.92
CA LEU A 164 6.92 -8.06 -3.74
C LEU A 164 5.55 -8.75 -3.72
N LEU A 165 4.72 -8.50 -4.74
CA LEU A 165 3.46 -9.19 -4.93
C LEU A 165 3.68 -10.57 -5.53
N SER A 166 2.92 -11.53 -5.04
CA SER A 166 2.65 -12.80 -5.71
C SER A 166 1.18 -13.12 -5.58
N TRP A 167 0.62 -13.92 -6.48
CA TRP A 167 -0.75 -14.38 -6.34
C TRP A 167 -0.89 -15.83 -6.79
N SER A 168 -1.92 -16.48 -6.27
CA SER A 168 -2.27 -17.86 -6.56
C SER A 168 -3.77 -18.04 -6.56
N SER A 169 -4.27 -18.88 -7.45
CA SER A 169 -5.67 -19.31 -7.47
C SER A 169 -5.83 -20.65 -6.74
N GLY A 170 -6.97 -20.83 -6.09
CA GLY A 170 -7.38 -22.07 -5.47
C GLY A 170 -8.88 -22.31 -5.60
N VAL A 171 -9.32 -23.47 -5.13
CA VAL A 171 -10.73 -23.90 -5.16
C VAL A 171 -11.16 -24.24 -3.74
N PHE A 172 -12.42 -23.94 -3.39
CA PHE A 172 -13.03 -24.33 -2.11
C PHE A 172 -13.28 -25.83 -1.98
#